data_AF-A0A1S9AG90-F1
#
_entry.id   AF-A0A1S9AG90-F1
#
_cell.length_a   1.000
_cell.length_b   1.000
_cell.length_c   1.000
_cell.angle_alpha   90.00
_cell.angle_beta   90.00
_cell.angle_gamma   90.00
#
_symmetry.space_group_name_H-M   'P 1'
#
loop_
_entity.id
_entity.type
_entity.pdbx_description
1 polymer ?
#
loop_
_entity_poly.entity_id
_entity_poly.type
_entity_poly.pdbx_seq_one_letter_code
_entity_poly.pdbx_strand_id
1 'polypeptide(L)'
;MLTTKSKERLRMVRWLLVAVLLYAFALILLDRGYSGPIQTIVWKLGHVTLGGYAGYWLDRAAFRDRITAYSQPLVMVRRAIIITGAMFTLGLGL
;
A
#
# COMPACT_ATOMS: atom_id res chain seq x y z
N MET A 1 -19.50 15.22 11.57
CA MET A 1 -19.69 13.77 11.34
C MET A 1 -19.14 13.44 9.95
N LEU A 2 -17.99 12.75 9.85
CA LEU A 2 -17.38 12.44 8.54
C LEU A 2 -18.18 11.35 7.81
N THR A 3 -18.47 11.56 6.52
CA THR A 3 -19.09 10.55 5.64
C THR A 3 -18.22 9.29 5.53
N THR A 4 -18.81 8.13 5.25
CA THR A 4 -18.07 6.86 5.11
C THR A 4 -16.94 6.94 4.07
N LYS A 5 -17.17 7.65 2.97
CA LYS A 5 -16.19 7.93 1.91
C LYS A 5 -15.02 8.79 2.41
N SER A 6 -15.28 9.81 3.21
CA SER A 6 -14.22 10.69 3.75
C SER A 6 -13.36 9.99 4.81
N LYS A 7 -13.97 9.19 5.70
CA LYS A 7 -13.23 8.36 6.67
C LYS A 7 -12.27 7.39 5.99
N GLU A 8 -12.72 6.76 4.92
CA GLU A 8 -11.93 5.80 4.18
C GLU A 8 -10.78 6.47 3.41
N ARG A 9 -11.04 7.61 2.76
CA ARG A 9 -10.00 8.41 2.11
C ARG A 9 -8.95 8.85 3.12
N LEU A 10 -9.36 9.32 4.30
CA LEU A 10 -8.44 9.69 5.38
C LEU A 10 -7.57 8.50 5.82
N ARG A 11 -8.17 7.32 5.99
CA ARG A 11 -7.43 6.09 6.31
C ARG A 11 -6.39 5.77 5.24
N MET A 12 -6.74 5.89 3.96
CA MET A 12 -5.82 5.61 2.86
C MET A 12 -4.70 6.64 2.73
N VAL A 13 -4.98 7.92 3.00
CA VAL A 13 -3.93 8.96 3.05
C VAL A 13 -2.92 8.67 4.16
N ARG A 14 -3.36 8.18 5.33
CA ARG A 14 -2.43 7.77 6.40
C ARG A 14 -1.48 6.68 5.94
N TRP A 15 -1.97 5.67 5.21
CA TRP A 15 -1.12 4.61 4.66
C TRP A 15 -0.16 5.13 3.59
N LEU A 16 -0.59 6.07 2.75
CA LEU A 16 0.30 6.73 1.80
C LEU A 16 1.41 7.51 2.51
N LEU A 17 1.07 8.26 3.57
CA LEU A 17 2.05 8.98 4.38
C LEU A 17 3.07 8.03 5.01
N VAL A 18 2.63 6.87 5.52
CA VAL A 18 3.54 5.84 6.04
C VAL A 18 4.51 5.36 4.95
N ALA A 19 4.02 5.08 3.73
CA ALA A 19 4.90 4.71 2.62
C ALA A 19 5.92 5.80 2.30
N VAL A 20 5.50 7.07 2.23
CA VAL A 20 6.38 8.21 1.99
C VAL A 20 7.44 8.35 3.08
N LEU A 21 7.06 8.19 4.36
CA LEU A 21 8.00 8.24 5.48
C LEU A 21 9.02 7.10 5.44
N LEU A 22 8.61 5.89 5.06
CA LEU A 22 9.52 4.76 4.87
C LEU A 22 10.52 5.06 3.74
N TYR A 23 10.06 5.54 2.58
CA TYR A 23 10.95 5.95 1.50
C TYR A 23 11.91 7.06 1.94
N ALA A 24 11.41 8.11 2.57
CA ALA A 24 12.23 9.21 3.06
C ALA A 24 13.30 8.70 4.03
N PHE A 25 12.94 7.81 4.96
CA PHE A 25 13.89 7.24 5.91
C PHE A 25 14.96 6.37 5.21
N ALA A 26 14.57 5.55 4.24
CA ALA A 26 15.53 4.76 3.45
C ALA A 26 16.49 5.64 2.63
N LEU A 27 16.01 6.78 2.10
CA LEU A 27 16.83 7.73 1.37
C LEU A 27 17.77 8.51 2.28
N ILE A 28 17.33 8.90 3.49
CA ILE A 28 18.20 9.53 4.49
C ILE A 28 19.32 8.58 4.91
N LEU A 29 19.02 7.30 5.12
CA LEU A 29 20.05 6.30 5.43
C LEU A 29 21.08 6.19 4.30
N LEU A 30 20.62 6.17 3.04
CA LEU A 30 21.49 6.13 1.88
C LEU A 30 22.37 7.39 1.75
N ASP A 31 21.79 8.58 1.95
CA ASP A 31 22.50 9.87 1.93
C ASP A 31 23.60 9.94 3.01
N ARG A 32 23.35 9.32 4.17
CA ARG A 32 24.35 9.17 5.25
C ARG A 32 25.38 8.07 4.98
N GLY A 33 25.38 7.46 3.80
CA GLY A 33 26.31 6.40 3.39
C GLY A 33 25.99 5.02 3.97
N TYR A 34 24.81 4.81 4.56
CA TYR A 34 24.40 3.53 5.12
C TYR A 34 23.57 2.73 4.10
N SER A 35 24.20 1.73 3.49
CA SER A 35 23.56 0.77 2.56
C SER A 35 23.36 -0.62 3.17
N GLY A 36 23.17 -0.69 4.49
CA GLY A 36 23.04 -1.96 5.22
C GLY A 36 21.64 -2.58 5.18
N PRO A 37 21.44 -3.72 5.87
CA PRO A 37 20.17 -4.46 5.86
C PRO A 37 18.96 -3.63 6.28
N ILE A 38 19.13 -2.70 7.24
CA ILE A 38 18.05 -1.84 7.71
C ILE A 38 17.55 -0.93 6.59
N GLN A 39 18.45 -0.38 5.77
CA GLN A 39 18.07 0.48 4.65
C GLN A 39 17.25 -0.31 3.63
N THR A 40 17.70 -1.52 3.28
CA THR A 40 16.99 -2.42 2.36
C THR A 40 15.61 -2.81 2.89
N ILE A 41 15.49 -3.14 4.17
CA ILE A 41 14.21 -3.50 4.79
C ILE A 41 13.25 -2.32 4.71
N VAL A 42 13.68 -1.12 5.12
CA VAL A 42 12.85 0.08 5.08
C VAL A 42 12.43 0.39 3.63
N TRP A 43 13.34 0.25 2.68
CA TRP A 43 13.07 0.42 1.25
C TRP A 43 11.99 -0.56 0.76
N LYS A 44 12.11 -1.86 1.09
CA LYS A 44 11.13 -2.88 0.72
C LYS A 44 9.78 -2.69 1.42
N LEU A 45 9.77 -2.27 2.68
CA LEU A 45 8.54 -1.91 3.39
C LEU A 45 7.83 -0.72 2.73
N GLY A 46 8.59 0.26 2.24
CA GLY A 46 8.07 1.36 1.43
C GLY A 46 7.32 0.85 0.19
N HIS A 47 7.92 -0.06 -0.57
CA HIS A 47 7.30 -0.68 -1.75
C HIS A 47 6.03 -1.47 -1.41
N VAL A 48 6.08 -2.33 -0.38
CA VAL A 48 4.93 -3.15 0.02
C VAL A 48 3.77 -2.26 0.49
N THR A 49 4.06 -1.21 1.26
CA THR A 49 3.04 -0.29 1.75
C THR A 49 2.41 0.51 0.60
N LEU A 50 3.24 1.01 -0.32
CA LEU A 50 2.78 1.71 -1.52
C LEU A 50 1.97 0.78 -2.43
N GLY A 51 2.37 -0.48 -2.56
CA GLY A 51 1.68 -1.49 -3.37
C GLY A 51 0.32 -1.84 -2.78
N GLY A 52 0.22 -1.94 -1.46
CA GLY A 52 -1.06 -2.07 -0.77
C GLY A 52 -1.99 -0.89 -1.02
N TYR A 53 -1.45 0.33 -0.97
CA TYR A 53 -2.20 1.54 -1.29
C TYR A 53 -2.68 1.57 -2.75
N ALA A 54 -1.79 1.30 -3.70
CA ALA A 54 -2.11 1.29 -5.13
C ALA A 54 -3.12 0.18 -5.48
N GLY A 55 -2.88 -1.04 -5.01
CA GLY A 55 -3.76 -2.20 -5.20
C GLY A 55 -5.17 -1.97 -4.66
N TYR A 56 -5.29 -1.26 -3.54
CA TYR A 56 -6.58 -0.86 -3.00
C TYR A 56 -7.40 0.00 -3.98
N TRP A 57 -6.77 1.00 -4.58
CA TRP A 57 -7.43 1.88 -5.55
C TRP A 57 -7.66 1.20 -6.90
N LEU A 58 -6.77 0.29 -7.31
CA LEU A 58 -6.96 -0.52 -8.51
C LEU A 58 -8.21 -1.40 -8.44
N ASP A 59 -8.41 -2.15 -7.34
CA ASP A 59 -9.64 -2.95 -7.14
C ASP A 59 -10.90 -2.06 -7.18
N ARG A 60 -10.83 -0.87 -6.56
CA ARG A 60 -11.93 0.10 -6.57
C ARG A 60 -12.23 0.67 -7.95
N ALA A 61 -11.19 0.98 -8.73
CA ALA A 61 -11.35 1.52 -10.07
C ALA A 61 -11.93 0.48 -11.04
N ALA A 62 -11.46 -0.77 -10.92
CA ALA A 62 -11.85 -1.88 -11.78
C ALA A 62 -13.30 -2.34 -11.53
N PHE A 63 -13.69 -2.52 -10.26
CA PHE A 63 -14.98 -3.15 -9.92
C PHE A 63 -16.02 -2.18 -9.36
N ARG A 64 -15.63 -0.99 -8.89
CA ARG A 64 -16.52 0.04 -8.30
C ARG A 64 -17.36 -0.43 -7.10
N ASP A 65 -17.09 -1.63 -6.57
CA ASP A 65 -17.80 -2.23 -5.45
C ASP A 65 -17.17 -1.88 -4.08
N ARG A 66 -18.00 -1.88 -3.04
CA ARG A 66 -17.56 -1.72 -1.65
C ARG A 66 -17.55 -3.05 -0.93
N ILE A 67 -16.37 -3.64 -0.78
CA ILE A 67 -16.17 -4.87 0.00
C ILE A 67 -16.23 -4.54 1.50
N THR A 68 -17.04 -5.31 2.23
CA THR A 68 -17.19 -5.29 3.69
C THR A 68 -16.84 -6.67 4.27
N ALA A 69 -16.82 -6.81 5.59
CA ALA A 69 -16.53 -8.10 6.25
C ALA A 69 -17.58 -9.18 5.95
N TYR A 70 -18.75 -8.81 5.43
CA TYR A 70 -19.85 -9.72 5.10
C TYR A 70 -20.00 -9.94 3.58
N SER A 71 -19.05 -9.43 2.78
CA SER A 71 -19.06 -9.65 1.33
C SER A 71 -18.76 -11.12 0.99
N GLN A 72 -19.21 -11.56 -0.18
CA GLN A 72 -18.97 -12.93 -0.66
C GLN A 72 -17.47 -13.27 -0.64
N PRO A 73 -17.08 -14.49 -0.19
CA PRO A 73 -15.67 -14.87 -0.06
C PRO A 73 -14.85 -14.66 -1.34
N LEU A 74 -15.45 -14.97 -2.50
CA LEU A 74 -14.79 -14.82 -3.80
C LEU A 74 -14.39 -13.37 -4.10
N VAL A 75 -15.22 -12.40 -3.68
CA VAL A 75 -14.94 -10.97 -3.83
C VAL A 75 -13.78 -10.54 -2.92
N MET A 76 -13.67 -11.12 -1.72
CA MET A 76 -12.54 -10.88 -0.82
C MET A 76 -11.24 -11.45 -1.39
N VAL A 77 -11.27 -12.66 -1.96
CA VAL A 77 -10.13 -13.31 -2.61
C VAL A 77 -9.65 -12.49 -3.82
N ARG A 78 -10.57 -12.00 -4.66
CA ARG A 78 -10.25 -11.10 -5.78
C ARG A 78 -9.44 -9.89 -5.32
N ARG A 79 -9.90 -9.18 -4.28
CA ARG A 79 -9.18 -8.03 -3.74
C ARG A 79 -7.81 -8.43 -3.20
N ALA A 80 -7.70 -9.57 -2.52
CA ALA A 80 -6.42 -10.07 -2.04
C ALA A 80 -5.44 -10.30 -3.19
N ILE A 81 -5.87 -10.92 -4.29
CA ILE A 81 -5.04 -11.14 -5.49
C ILE A 81 -4.55 -9.82 -6.08
N ILE A 82 -5.43 -8.83 -6.25
CA ILE A 82 -5.08 -7.52 -6.83
C ILE A 82 -4.08 -6.78 -5.95
N ILE A 83 -4.31 -6.77 -4.63
CA ILE A 83 -3.42 -6.12 -3.67
C ILE A 83 -2.06 -6.81 -3.64
N THR A 84 -2.03 -8.14 -3.58
CA THR A 84 -0.78 -8.92 -3.61
C THR A 84 -0.03 -8.70 -4.91
N GLY A 85 -0.71 -8.66 -6.05
CA GLY A 85 -0.11 -8.34 -7.35
C GLY A 85 0.59 -6.98 -7.33
N ALA A 86 -0.09 -5.93 -6.86
CA ALA A 86 0.49 -4.59 -6.75
C ALA A 86 1.69 -4.55 -5.78
N MET A 87 1.60 -5.23 -4.64
CA MET A 87 2.72 -5.36 -3.69
C MET A 87 3.91 -6.09 -4.30
N PHE A 88 3.67 -7.15 -5.07
CA PHE A 88 4.70 -7.96 -5.71
C PHE A 88 5.42 -7.17 -6.81
N THR A 89 4.66 -6.51 -7.70
CA THR A 89 5.21 -5.66 -8.77
C THR A 89 6.14 -4.58 -8.21
N LEU A 90 5.66 -3.79 -7.25
CA LEU A 90 6.50 -2.76 -6.62
C LEU A 90 7.64 -3.39 -5.80
N GLY A 91 7.40 -4.50 -5.11
CA GLY A 91 8.43 -5.22 -4.35
C GLY A 91 9.61 -5.67 -5.21
N LEU A 92 9.37 -5.96 -6.49
CA LEU A 92 10.40 -6.28 -7.48
C LEU A 92 11.03 -5.05 -8.15
N GLY A 93 10.42 -3.87 -8.03
CA GLY A 93 10.90 -2.64 -8.66
C GLY A 93 10.43 -2.42 -10.10
N LEU A 94 9.30 -3.03 -10.47
CA LEU A 94 8.54 -2.78 -11.70
C LEU A 94 7.50 -1.68 -11.48
#